data_AF-A0A959J260-F1
#
_entry.id   AF-A0A959J260-F1
#
_cell.length_a   1.000
_cell.length_b   1.000
_cell.length_c   1.000
_cell.angle_alpha   90.00
_cell.angle_beta   90.00
_cell.angle_gamma   90.00
#
_symmetry.space_group_name_H-M   'P 1'
#
loop_
_entity.id
_entity.type
_entity.pdbx_description
1 polymer ?
#
loop_
_entity_poly.entity_id
_entity_poly.type
_entity_poly.pdbx_seq_one_letter_code
_entity_poly.pdbx_strand_id
1 'polypeptide(L)'
;MDNKIVDNIADAFNSDLPPADTMDEYLDKIIPQIRHHSEDLREEKFYVEKHWIEFRDDDDFHEITMHIFNPEGEYLRSIDGDYHAGEWRYLSNKLIFGFKESEGEIYELAFLDGDFFILKKHGNPKAMERRYFVLVKEAVARKVEWRQALELLFNKYKNNNSFYITVAVIILLIIAIIFALS
;
A
#
# COMPACT_ATOMS: atom_id res chain seq x y z
N MET A 1 4.11 -5.79 40.99
CA MET A 1 3.49 -6.60 39.91
C MET A 1 3.41 -5.68 38.71
N ASP A 2 4.52 -5.30 38.09
CA ASP A 2 4.54 -4.06 37.27
C ASP A 2 5.44 -4.10 36.04
N ASN A 3 5.64 -5.27 35.43
CA ASN A 3 6.36 -5.35 34.14
C ASN A 3 5.47 -5.76 32.97
N LYS A 4 4.43 -6.58 33.17
CA LYS A 4 3.57 -7.04 32.06
C LYS A 4 2.82 -5.92 31.31
N ILE A 5 2.46 -4.84 32.00
CA ILE A 5 1.73 -3.73 31.36
C ILE A 5 2.69 -2.84 30.58
N VAL A 6 3.90 -2.60 31.11
CA VAL A 6 4.93 -1.79 30.45
C VAL A 6 5.52 -2.53 29.24
N ASP A 7 5.75 -3.84 29.37
CA ASP A 7 6.24 -4.70 28.29
C ASP A 7 5.21 -4.78 27.14
N ASN A 8 3.92 -4.95 27.45
CA ASN A 8 2.85 -4.94 26.43
C ASN A 8 2.68 -3.57 25.73
N ILE A 9 3.00 -2.47 26.41
CA ILE A 9 2.97 -1.13 25.82
C ILE A 9 4.19 -0.95 24.91
N ALA A 10 5.37 -1.41 25.33
CA ALA A 10 6.57 -1.38 24.50
C ALA A 10 6.45 -2.25 23.23
N ASP A 11 5.80 -3.42 23.33
CA ASP A 11 5.52 -4.29 22.17
C ASP A 11 4.51 -3.68 21.18
N ALA A 12 3.61 -2.79 21.63
CA ALA A 12 2.73 -2.04 20.74
C ALA A 12 3.49 -0.97 19.92
N PHE A 13 4.66 -0.54 20.40
CA PHE A 13 5.55 0.42 19.72
C PHE A 13 6.69 -0.24 18.93
N ASN A 14 6.98 -1.52 19.16
CA ASN A 14 7.84 -2.31 18.27
C ASN A 14 7.02 -2.68 17.02
N SER A 15 7.12 -1.81 16.01
CA SER A 15 6.60 -2.08 14.67
C SER A 15 7.45 -3.14 14.00
N ASP A 16 7.27 -4.38 14.39
CA ASP A 16 7.70 -5.49 13.56
C ASP A 16 6.55 -5.77 12.60
N LEU A 17 6.82 -5.62 11.30
CA LEU A 17 5.91 -6.14 10.27
C LEU A 17 5.56 -7.60 10.62
N PRO A 18 4.33 -8.06 10.35
CA PRO A 18 3.98 -9.45 10.61
C PRO A 18 4.97 -10.36 9.87
N PRO A 19 5.67 -11.29 10.54
CA PRO A 19 6.84 -11.98 9.97
C PRO A 19 6.47 -12.66 8.64
N ALA A 20 7.21 -12.36 7.57
CA ALA A 20 7.00 -12.90 6.24
C ALA A 20 8.31 -12.84 5.43
N ASP A 21 8.43 -13.72 4.44
CA ASP A 21 9.67 -13.86 3.70
C ASP A 21 9.66 -13.02 2.42
N THR A 22 8.48 -12.85 1.82
CA THR A 22 8.28 -12.13 0.55
C THR A 22 7.34 -10.93 0.68
N MET A 23 7.46 -9.98 -0.24
CA MET A 23 6.56 -8.82 -0.36
C MET A 23 5.10 -9.25 -0.51
N ASP A 24 4.84 -10.26 -1.34
CA ASP A 24 3.49 -10.79 -1.55
C ASP A 24 2.85 -11.31 -0.25
N GLU A 25 3.62 -12.00 0.59
CA GLU A 25 3.15 -12.51 1.88
C GLU A 25 2.89 -11.39 2.89
N TYR A 26 3.73 -10.35 2.93
CA TYR A 26 3.47 -9.17 3.74
C TYR A 26 2.17 -8.49 3.32
N LEU A 27 1.98 -8.28 2.02
CA LEU A 27 0.80 -7.60 1.49
C LEU A 27 -0.49 -8.40 1.73
N ASP A 28 -0.46 -9.73 1.62
CA ASP A 28 -1.60 -10.59 1.97
C ASP A 28 -2.03 -10.43 3.45
N LYS A 29 -1.11 -10.05 4.34
CA LYS A 29 -1.40 -9.77 5.76
C LYS A 29 -1.80 -8.32 6.01
N ILE A 30 -1.17 -7.36 5.33
CA ILE A 30 -1.35 -5.92 5.56
C ILE A 30 -2.64 -5.42 4.91
N ILE A 31 -2.86 -5.74 3.63
CA ILE A 31 -3.95 -5.16 2.82
C ILE A 31 -5.32 -5.39 3.46
N PRO A 32 -5.69 -6.58 3.95
CA PRO A 32 -7.00 -6.79 4.58
C PRO A 32 -7.28 -5.86 5.77
N GLN A 33 -6.25 -5.41 6.48
CA GLN A 33 -6.37 -4.54 7.65
C GLN A 33 -6.56 -3.07 7.24
N ILE A 34 -5.93 -2.63 6.15
CA ILE A 34 -5.90 -1.22 5.74
C ILE A 34 -6.85 -0.89 4.58
N ARG A 35 -7.42 -1.90 3.91
CA ARG A 35 -8.22 -1.74 2.68
C ARG A 35 -9.33 -0.69 2.78
N HIS A 36 -9.93 -0.52 3.94
CA HIS A 36 -11.00 0.46 4.17
C HIS A 36 -10.55 1.92 4.07
N HIS A 37 -9.23 2.18 4.12
CA HIS A 37 -8.62 3.49 3.87
C HIS A 37 -8.24 3.72 2.40
N SER A 38 -8.45 2.75 1.53
CA SER A 38 -8.10 2.85 0.12
C SER A 38 -9.04 3.81 -0.61
N GLU A 39 -8.44 4.61 -1.50
CA GLU A 39 -9.15 5.36 -2.53
C GLU A 39 -9.65 4.43 -3.65
N ASP A 40 -10.42 4.97 -4.60
CA ASP A 40 -11.03 4.23 -5.71
C ASP A 40 -10.33 4.51 -7.06
N LEU A 41 -10.22 3.51 -7.92
CA LEU A 41 -9.64 3.66 -9.27
C LEU A 41 -10.44 4.62 -10.18
N ARG A 42 -11.70 4.89 -9.89
CA ARG A 42 -12.51 5.90 -10.60
C ARG A 42 -12.07 7.32 -10.30
N GLU A 43 -11.35 7.54 -9.20
CA GLU A 43 -10.87 8.84 -8.78
C GLU A 43 -9.44 9.06 -9.30
N GLU A 44 -9.33 9.31 -10.61
CA GLU A 44 -8.07 9.46 -11.35
C GLU A 44 -7.06 10.42 -10.71
N LYS A 45 -7.53 11.47 -10.02
CA LYS A 45 -6.69 12.41 -9.25
C LYS A 45 -5.72 11.73 -8.28
N PHE A 46 -6.00 10.49 -7.87
CA PHE A 46 -5.15 9.75 -6.95
C PHE A 46 -3.99 9.02 -7.62
N TYR A 47 -3.98 8.81 -8.94
CA TYR A 47 -2.89 8.08 -9.61
C TYR A 47 -2.45 8.63 -10.96
N VAL A 48 -3.31 9.37 -11.66
CA VAL A 48 -2.99 10.02 -12.93
C VAL A 48 -2.03 11.19 -12.71
N GLU A 49 -1.09 11.40 -13.65
CA GLU A 49 -0.04 12.43 -13.64
C GLU A 49 0.90 12.38 -12.42
N LYS A 50 0.98 11.23 -11.75
CA LYS A 50 1.91 11.00 -10.64
C LYS A 50 3.07 10.12 -11.07
N HIS A 51 4.22 10.35 -10.44
CA HIS A 51 5.42 9.54 -10.63
C HIS A 51 5.45 8.39 -9.63
N TRP A 52 5.34 7.18 -10.15
CA TRP A 52 5.21 5.95 -9.39
C TRP A 52 6.44 5.07 -9.60
N ILE A 53 7.21 4.80 -8.56
CA ILE A 53 8.38 3.91 -8.63
C ILE A 53 7.94 2.49 -8.29
N GLU A 54 8.29 1.54 -9.14
CA GLU A 54 8.05 0.12 -8.92
C GLU A 54 8.99 -0.44 -7.86
N PHE A 55 8.40 -1.12 -6.88
CA PHE A 55 9.11 -1.83 -5.83
C PHE A 55 9.00 -3.33 -6.05
N ARG A 56 10.11 -4.04 -5.87
CA ARG A 56 10.20 -5.50 -5.93
C ARG A 56 11.09 -6.03 -4.80
N ASP A 57 10.89 -7.29 -4.45
CA ASP A 57 11.69 -8.02 -3.47
C ASP A 57 12.70 -8.99 -4.10
N ASP A 58 12.86 -8.97 -5.43
CA ASP A 58 13.88 -9.79 -6.10
C ASP A 58 15.28 -9.21 -5.87
N ASP A 59 16.24 -10.07 -5.49
CA ASP A 59 17.63 -9.66 -5.26
C ASP A 59 18.32 -9.07 -6.50
N ASP A 60 17.85 -9.41 -7.71
CA ASP A 60 18.41 -8.93 -8.98
C ASP A 60 17.80 -7.61 -9.47
N PHE A 61 16.79 -7.07 -8.79
CA PHE A 61 16.10 -5.85 -9.22
C PHE A 61 16.84 -4.59 -8.74
N HIS A 62 17.71 -4.06 -9.61
CA HIS A 62 18.52 -2.87 -9.33
C HIS A 62 18.09 -1.64 -10.14
N GLU A 63 17.20 -1.82 -11.13
CA GLU A 63 16.75 -0.77 -12.04
C GLU A 63 15.70 0.12 -11.37
N ILE A 64 15.76 1.43 -11.60
CA ILE A 64 14.69 2.35 -11.20
C ILE A 64 13.65 2.35 -12.30
N THR A 65 12.55 1.63 -12.06
CA THR A 65 11.40 1.63 -12.97
C THR A 65 10.34 2.61 -12.48
N MET A 66 10.11 3.67 -13.25
CA MET A 66 9.06 4.66 -13.02
C MET A 66 7.88 4.45 -13.96
N HIS A 67 6.67 4.63 -13.45
CA HIS A 67 5.40 4.53 -14.14
C HIS A 67 4.65 5.85 -14.04
N ILE A 68 4.04 6.29 -15.15
CA ILE A 68 3.19 7.47 -15.21
C ILE A 68 1.94 7.10 -16.02
N PHE A 69 0.78 7.25 -15.39
CA PHE A 69 -0.51 7.13 -16.05
C PHE A 69 -0.98 8.54 -16.41
N ASN A 70 -1.03 8.88 -17.68
CA ASN A 70 -1.42 10.21 -18.14
C ASN A 70 -2.90 10.24 -18.52
N PRO A 71 -3.52 11.43 -18.63
CA PRO A 71 -4.86 11.57 -19.16
C PRO A 71 -4.99 10.95 -20.56
N GLU A 72 -6.23 10.70 -20.98
CA GLU A 72 -6.54 10.13 -22.32
C GLU A 72 -6.02 8.71 -22.55
N GLY A 73 -5.52 8.03 -21.50
CA GLY A 73 -5.09 6.64 -21.56
C GLY A 73 -3.64 6.45 -21.99
N GLU A 74 -2.82 7.50 -22.07
CA GLU A 74 -1.38 7.33 -22.33
C GLU A 74 -0.67 6.78 -21.08
N TYR A 75 0.13 5.75 -21.26
CA TYR A 75 0.95 5.16 -20.20
C TYR A 75 2.43 5.29 -20.56
N LEU A 76 3.23 5.85 -19.65
CA LEU A 76 4.66 5.96 -19.81
C LEU A 76 5.36 5.10 -18.75
N ARG A 77 6.40 4.39 -19.16
CA ARG A 77 7.33 3.73 -18.25
C ARG A 77 8.74 4.19 -18.56
N SER A 78 9.48 4.61 -17.54
CA SER A 78 10.91 4.85 -17.64
C SER A 78 11.69 3.81 -16.85
N ILE A 79 12.75 3.26 -17.45
CA ILE A 79 13.69 2.33 -16.81
C ILE A 79 15.07 2.98 -16.91
N ASP A 80 15.65 3.37 -15.78
CA ASP A 80 16.95 4.04 -15.69
C ASP A 80 17.15 5.23 -16.66
N GLY A 81 16.05 5.92 -17.00
CA GLY A 81 16.03 7.09 -17.87
C GLY A 81 15.63 6.82 -19.32
N ASP A 82 15.62 5.57 -19.79
CA ASP A 82 15.02 5.21 -21.07
C ASP A 82 13.50 5.15 -20.93
N TYR A 83 12.74 5.64 -21.91
CA TYR A 83 11.28 5.70 -21.83
C TYR A 83 10.59 4.83 -22.88
N HIS A 84 9.44 4.29 -22.49
CA HIS A 84 8.53 3.52 -23.33
C HIS A 84 7.12 4.06 -23.19
N ALA A 85 6.46 4.30 -24.33
CA ALA A 85 5.07 4.72 -24.38
C ALA A 85 4.15 3.53 -24.66
N GLY A 86 2.98 3.56 -24.04
CA GLY A 86 1.95 2.54 -24.11
C GLY A 86 0.59 3.13 -23.77
N GLU A 87 -0.35 2.26 -23.46
CA GLU A 87 -1.73 2.64 -23.17
C GLU A 87 -2.18 2.06 -21.84
N TRP A 88 -3.06 2.77 -21.15
CA TRP A 88 -3.83 2.27 -20.03
C TRP A 88 -5.33 2.58 -20.20
N ARG A 89 -6.16 1.77 -19.55
CA ARG A 89 -7.60 1.97 -19.49
C ARG A 89 -8.19 1.39 -18.22
N TYR A 90 -9.24 2.05 -17.75
CA TYR A 90 -10.10 1.55 -16.68
C TYR A 90 -11.25 0.70 -17.26
N LEU A 91 -11.46 -0.49 -16.74
CA LEU A 91 -12.54 -1.40 -17.17
C LEU A 91 -13.28 -1.95 -15.95
N SER A 92 -14.46 -1.39 -15.65
CA SER A 92 -15.13 -1.65 -14.36
C SER A 92 -14.09 -1.50 -13.24
N ASN A 93 -14.01 -2.34 -12.22
CA ASN A 93 -13.03 -2.19 -11.14
C ASN A 93 -11.57 -2.59 -11.47
N LYS A 94 -11.17 -2.66 -12.74
CA LYS A 94 -9.84 -3.13 -13.15
C LYS A 94 -9.08 -2.06 -13.92
N LEU A 95 -7.77 -2.06 -13.75
CA LEU A 95 -6.84 -1.30 -14.56
C LEU A 95 -6.18 -2.24 -15.56
N ILE A 96 -6.10 -1.81 -16.82
CA ILE A 96 -5.38 -2.53 -17.86
C ILE A 96 -4.31 -1.60 -18.39
N PHE A 97 -3.07 -2.05 -18.51
CA PHE A 97 -2.01 -1.26 -19.15
C PHE A 97 -0.97 -2.16 -19.84
N GLY A 98 -0.31 -1.60 -20.85
CA GLY A 98 0.67 -2.31 -21.68
C GLY A 98 1.30 -1.40 -22.73
N PHE A 99 2.27 -1.92 -23.48
CA PHE A 99 3.02 -1.15 -24.49
C PHE A 99 2.61 -1.46 -25.93
N LYS A 100 1.73 -2.43 -26.12
CA LYS A 100 1.28 -2.87 -27.44
C LYS A 100 -0.22 -2.67 -27.52
N GLU A 101 -0.68 -2.20 -28.68
CA GLU A 101 -2.09 -2.03 -28.96
C GLU A 101 -2.86 -3.34 -28.69
N SER A 102 -3.94 -3.25 -27.92
CA SER A 102 -4.80 -4.40 -27.56
C SER A 102 -4.14 -5.54 -26.77
N GLU A 103 -2.88 -5.40 -26.33
CA GLU A 103 -2.21 -6.30 -25.38
C GLU A 103 -1.94 -5.54 -24.07
N GLY A 104 -2.14 -6.21 -22.94
CA GLY A 104 -1.88 -5.59 -21.65
C GLY A 104 -2.11 -6.53 -20.50
N GLU A 105 -1.60 -6.14 -19.35
CA GLU A 105 -1.83 -6.84 -18.12
C GLU A 105 -3.05 -6.25 -17.42
N ILE A 106 -3.86 -7.12 -16.83
CA ILE A 106 -5.09 -6.74 -16.13
C ILE A 106 -4.82 -6.80 -14.63
N TYR A 107 -5.19 -5.73 -13.94
CA TYR A 107 -4.98 -5.57 -12.52
C TYR A 107 -6.27 -5.18 -11.80
N GLU A 108 -6.44 -5.69 -10.59
CA GLU A 108 -7.45 -5.25 -9.64
C GLU A 108 -6.81 -4.32 -8.60
N LEU A 109 -7.58 -3.35 -8.10
CA LEU A 109 -7.09 -2.51 -7.02
C LEU A 109 -6.93 -3.32 -5.73
N ALA A 110 -5.74 -3.31 -5.16
CA ALA A 110 -5.49 -3.86 -3.84
C ALA A 110 -5.50 -2.76 -2.78
N PHE A 111 -4.80 -1.65 -3.03
CA PHE A 111 -4.78 -0.47 -2.17
C PHE A 111 -4.32 0.78 -2.94
N LEU A 112 -4.89 1.95 -2.66
CA LEU A 112 -4.45 3.23 -3.21
C LEU A 112 -4.57 4.32 -2.15
N ASP A 113 -3.52 5.12 -1.98
CA ASP A 113 -3.55 6.36 -1.22
C ASP A 113 -2.64 7.44 -1.86
N GLY A 114 -2.29 8.47 -1.09
CA GLY A 114 -1.40 9.54 -1.56
C GLY A 114 0.03 9.13 -1.88
N ASP A 115 0.51 8.00 -1.36
CA ASP A 115 1.90 7.54 -1.37
C ASP A 115 2.11 6.14 -1.98
N PHE A 116 1.07 5.29 -1.98
CA PHE A 116 1.09 3.90 -2.43
C PHE A 116 -0.02 3.64 -3.44
N PHE A 117 0.34 2.98 -4.53
CA PHE A 117 -0.59 2.45 -5.50
C PHE A 117 -0.29 0.97 -5.73
N ILE A 118 -1.06 0.10 -5.09
CA ILE A 118 -0.84 -1.34 -5.06
C ILE A 118 -1.95 -2.02 -5.85
N LEU A 119 -1.51 -2.71 -6.90
CA LEU A 119 -2.35 -3.45 -7.80
C LEU A 119 -2.13 -4.95 -7.60
N LYS A 120 -3.19 -5.74 -7.77
CA LYS A 120 -3.12 -7.20 -7.75
C LYS A 120 -3.35 -7.73 -9.15
N LYS A 121 -2.42 -8.52 -9.67
CA LYS A 121 -2.53 -9.09 -11.02
C LYS A 121 -3.77 -9.99 -11.09
N HIS A 122 -4.62 -9.74 -12.07
CA HIS A 122 -5.83 -10.53 -12.29
C HIS A 122 -5.47 -11.87 -12.97
N GLY A 123 -6.02 -12.98 -12.48
CA GLY A 123 -5.78 -14.33 -13.02
C GLY A 123 -5.60 -15.38 -11.93
N ASN A 124 -4.95 -16.51 -12.25
CA ASN A 124 -4.68 -17.60 -11.32
C ASN A 124 -3.43 -17.31 -10.46
N PRO A 125 -3.56 -17.04 -9.15
CA PRO A 125 -2.42 -16.69 -8.30
C PRO A 125 -1.36 -17.79 -8.17
N LYS A 126 -1.75 -19.06 -8.36
CA LYS A 126 -0.82 -20.21 -8.27
C LYS A 126 0.12 -20.33 -9.47
N ALA A 127 -0.20 -19.64 -10.56
CA ALA A 127 0.59 -19.63 -11.79
C ALA A 127 1.37 -18.32 -11.97
N MET A 128 1.38 -17.46 -10.95
CA MET A 128 2.06 -16.16 -10.97
C MET A 128 3.27 -16.21 -10.07
N GLU A 129 4.40 -15.72 -10.58
CA GLU A 129 5.60 -15.51 -9.77
C GLU A 129 5.42 -14.34 -8.80
N ARG A 130 4.72 -13.28 -9.25
CA ARG A 130 4.37 -12.11 -8.43
C ARG A 130 2.89 -11.78 -8.56
N ARG A 131 2.23 -11.62 -7.42
CA ARG A 131 0.79 -11.33 -7.35
C ARG A 131 0.52 -9.83 -7.25
N TYR A 132 1.38 -9.10 -6.54
CA TYR A 132 1.21 -7.67 -6.38
C TYR A 132 2.19 -6.89 -7.26
N PHE A 133 1.69 -5.78 -7.78
CA PHE A 133 2.45 -4.76 -8.47
C PHE A 133 2.43 -3.52 -7.59
N VAL A 134 3.57 -3.24 -6.96
CA VAL A 134 3.70 -2.23 -5.91
C VAL A 134 4.33 -0.99 -6.48
N LEU A 135 3.56 0.09 -6.50
CA LEU A 135 4.03 1.40 -6.89
C LEU A 135 4.06 2.32 -5.69
N VAL A 136 5.18 3.00 -5.49
CA VAL A 136 5.37 3.98 -4.42
C VAL A 136 5.66 5.33 -5.03
N LYS A 137 5.03 6.38 -4.52
CA LYS A 137 5.23 7.73 -5.02
C LYS A 137 6.70 8.10 -4.90
N GLU A 138 7.26 8.67 -5.97
CA GLU A 138 8.69 8.94 -6.10
C GLU A 138 9.31 9.67 -4.90
N ALA A 139 8.61 10.65 -4.34
CA ALA A 139 9.06 11.44 -3.18
C ALA A 139 9.27 10.61 -1.89
N VAL A 140 8.59 9.47 -1.78
CA VAL A 140 8.73 8.48 -0.71
C VAL A 140 9.74 7.42 -1.13
N ALA A 141 9.55 6.85 -2.32
CA ALA A 141 10.36 5.76 -2.86
C ALA A 141 11.87 6.02 -2.81
N ARG A 142 12.31 7.25 -3.10
CA ARG A 142 13.75 7.64 -3.08
C ARG A 142 14.43 7.57 -1.71
N LYS A 143 13.69 7.30 -0.63
CA LYS A 143 14.19 7.36 0.76
C LYS A 143 14.16 6.01 1.47
N VAL A 144 13.57 4.99 0.86
CA VAL A 144 13.27 3.74 1.53
C VAL A 144 13.45 2.55 0.60
N GLU A 145 13.88 1.44 1.18
CA GLU A 145 13.83 0.14 0.52
C GLU A 145 12.43 -0.48 0.64
N TRP A 146 12.20 -1.57 -0.08
CA TRP A 146 10.86 -2.16 -0.13
C TRP A 146 10.31 -2.58 1.24
N ARG A 147 11.15 -3.16 2.12
CA ARG A 147 10.73 -3.54 3.48
C ARG A 147 10.29 -2.33 4.29
N GLN A 148 11.08 -1.26 4.23
CA GLN A 148 10.78 0.01 4.91
C GLN A 148 9.53 0.67 4.33
N ALA A 149 9.28 0.56 3.03
CA ALA A 149 8.04 1.05 2.43
C ALA A 149 6.81 0.29 2.95
N LEU A 150 6.88 -1.03 3.10
CA LEU A 150 5.79 -1.81 3.70
C LEU A 150 5.59 -1.49 5.18
N GLU A 151 6.67 -1.25 5.94
CA GLU A 151 6.59 -0.74 7.32
C GLU A 151 5.87 0.60 7.38
N LEU A 152 6.24 1.54 6.51
CA LEU A 152 5.58 2.84 6.41
C LEU A 152 4.09 2.70 6.09
N LEU A 153 3.75 1.87 5.10
CA LEU A 153 2.36 1.57 4.72
C LEU A 153 1.57 1.04 5.93
N PHE A 154 2.11 0.05 6.62
CA PHE A 154 1.42 -0.58 7.75
C PHE A 154 1.27 0.39 8.93
N ASN A 155 2.34 1.10 9.29
CA ASN A 155 2.35 2.01 10.44
C ASN A 155 1.45 3.22 10.25
N LYS A 156 1.35 3.74 9.02
CA LYS A 156 0.46 4.85 8.68
C LYS A 156 -0.99 4.58 9.08
N TYR A 157 -1.44 3.32 9.01
CA TYR A 157 -2.84 2.94 9.22
C TYR A 157 -3.10 2.08 10.46
N LYS A 158 -2.10 1.35 10.98
CA LYS A 158 -2.20 0.58 12.23
C LYS A 158 -2.57 1.47 13.43
N ASN A 159 -2.06 2.70 13.47
CA ASN A 159 -2.15 3.55 14.66
C ASN A 159 -3.51 4.25 14.84
N ASN A 160 -4.42 4.18 13.86
CA ASN A 160 -5.74 4.78 14.03
C ASN A 160 -6.64 3.99 15.00
N ASN A 161 -6.49 2.66 15.09
CA ASN A 161 -7.31 1.87 16.01
C ASN A 161 -6.96 2.13 17.48
N SER A 162 -5.68 2.33 17.80
CA SER A 162 -5.23 2.67 19.17
C SER A 162 -5.78 4.01 19.64
N PHE A 163 -5.87 5.01 18.76
CA PHE A 163 -6.43 6.32 19.09
C PHE A 163 -7.91 6.23 19.47
N TYR A 164 -8.75 5.58 18.66
CA TYR A 164 -10.17 5.43 18.97
C TYR A 164 -10.43 4.57 20.22
N ILE A 165 -9.65 3.51 20.44
CA ILE A 165 -9.71 2.70 21.65
C ILE A 165 -9.31 3.53 22.88
N THR A 166 -8.24 4.32 22.79
CA THR A 166 -7.79 5.21 23.86
C THR A 166 -8.86 6.25 24.21
N VAL A 167 -9.46 6.88 23.19
CA VAL A 167 -10.56 7.82 23.37
C VAL A 167 -11.77 7.14 24.02
N ALA A 168 -12.15 5.94 23.57
CA ALA A 168 -13.26 5.18 24.15
C ALA A 168 -13.03 4.82 25.63
N VAL A 169 -11.80 4.42 25.99
CA VAL A 169 -11.42 4.13 27.39
C VAL A 169 -11.50 5.40 28.26
N ILE A 170 -11.03 6.54 27.75
CA ILE A 170 -11.13 7.82 28.46
C ILE A 170 -12.59 8.20 28.70
N ILE A 171 -13.45 8.06 27.69
CA ILE A 171 -14.89 8.33 27.82
C ILE A 171 -15.52 7.44 28.90
N LEU A 172 -15.21 6.13 28.89
CA LEU A 172 -15.70 5.19 29.89
C LEU A 172 -15.23 5.54 31.31
N LEU A 173 -13.97 5.96 31.48
CA LEU A 173 -13.44 6.41 32.76
C LEU A 173 -14.14 7.67 33.26
N ILE A 174 -14.40 8.64 32.39
CA ILE A 174 -15.15 9.86 32.74
C ILE A 174 -16.55 9.50 33.21
N ILE A 175 -17.26 8.61 32.49
CA ILE A 175 -18.59 8.15 32.88
C ILE A 175 -18.53 7.46 34.25
N ALA A 176 -17.57 6.57 34.48
CA ALA A 176 -17.41 5.89 35.77
C ALA A 176 -17.15 6.86 36.93
N ILE A 177 -16.35 7.91 36.72
CA ILE A 177 -16.08 8.95 37.71
C ILE A 177 -17.34 9.76 38.02
N ILE A 178 -18.12 10.14 36.99
CA ILE A 178 -19.38 10.86 37.17
C ILE A 178 -20.36 10.02 38.02
N PHE A 179 -20.48 8.72 37.73
CA PHE A 179 -21.33 7.83 38.51
C PHE A 179 -20.83 7.61 39.95
N ALA A 180 -19.52 7.62 40.18
CA ALA A 180 -18.97 7.48 41.53
C ALA A 180 -19.09 8.74 42.39
N LEU A 181 -19.24 9.92 41.77
CA LEU A 181 -19.38 11.22 42.44
C LEU A 181 -20.83 11.70 42.56
N SER A 182 -21.79 11.00 41.92
CA SER A 182 -23.23 11.28 42.00
C SER A 182 -23.92 10.44 43.06
#